data_AF-A0A2S7Y8V0-F1
#
_entry.id   AF-A0A2S7Y8V0-F1
#
_cell.length_a   1.000
_cell.length_b   1.000
_cell.length_c   1.000
_cell.angle_alpha   90.00
_cell.angle_beta   90.00
_cell.angle_gamma   90.00
#
_symmetry.space_group_name_H-M   'P 1'
#
loop_
_entity.id
_entity.type
_entity.pdbx_description
1 polymer ?
#
loop_
_entity_poly.entity_id
_entity_poly.type
_entity_poly.pdbx_seq_one_letter_code
_entity_poly.pdbx_strand_id
1 'polypeptide(L)'
;MLMLCLLIIIITSDGPSGNRNNCWLAGQPRVIELAPDTYTISSTLYEYTDTVTIGDVSNPAVTKAFSGFNGDYLVVGGQGDGSDHPSGGFGGDSLLMFKNVILDTTSNAGKTGFTALSWAVAQNCALVNVKISMPQSTHTGMVMAPGSIISVSDVHFTYGNVGLHWAGHQQGQLKGMSFDKCTTGILIDGGNTISILAPSCNTVGNCIVINLGNPWVAYPNFMLENISNNNGQINLVTVDGNAKIGDKDSFGTFIYGNTRGVNSIKQTNPSEKAPNRSAALSPGGKYPSISAPQYADKKVSDVINLKDVNQNGGFNLHGDGNVDDTQALPGALNTAASNGKIADLPFGIYKVTSTAGIPPGTELYGEAGSTISGFGKAFASASNPTPVVQIGSTPDQKGTARVQDIRFTVHEALAGAILLRIYMAGNSPGYSLEISLILHDEQEFIFVKYRD
;
A
#
# COMPACT_ATOMS: atom_id res chain seq x y z
N MET A 1 13.05 -10.85 26.66
CA MET A 1 14.39 -10.29 26.38
C MET A 1 15.08 -10.97 25.18
N LEU A 2 15.10 -12.31 25.08
CA LEU A 2 15.71 -13.00 23.92
C LEU A 2 15.05 -12.68 22.56
N MET A 3 13.71 -12.68 22.47
CA MET A 3 13.00 -12.41 21.20
C MET A 3 13.11 -10.95 20.73
N LEU A 4 13.29 -10.01 21.67
CA LEU A 4 13.48 -8.58 21.37
C LEU A 4 14.81 -8.32 20.67
N CYS A 5 15.91 -8.85 21.24
CA CYS A 5 17.22 -8.76 20.60
C CYS A 5 17.19 -9.40 19.21
N LEU A 6 16.49 -10.52 19.06
CA LEU A 6 16.43 -11.23 17.79
C LEU A 6 15.75 -10.41 16.68
N LEU A 7 14.61 -9.75 16.94
CA LEU A 7 13.91 -8.97 15.92
C LEU A 7 14.75 -7.77 15.43
N ILE A 8 15.34 -7.01 16.36
CA ILE A 8 16.23 -5.88 16.01
C ILE A 8 17.45 -6.40 15.24
N ILE A 9 18.08 -7.50 15.69
CA ILE A 9 19.22 -8.11 15.00
C ILE A 9 18.84 -8.55 13.59
N ILE A 10 17.66 -9.14 13.37
CA ILE A 10 17.21 -9.57 12.04
C ILE A 10 17.05 -8.37 11.10
N ILE A 11 16.45 -7.28 11.58
CA ILE A 11 16.24 -6.05 10.82
C ILE A 11 17.57 -5.35 10.49
N THR A 12 18.57 -5.43 11.37
CA THR A 12 19.90 -4.84 11.12
C THR A 12 20.92 -5.81 10.54
N SER A 13 20.57 -7.08 10.33
CA SER A 13 21.51 -8.13 9.88
C SER A 13 21.97 -7.88 8.45
N ASP A 14 23.27 -8.08 8.22
CA ASP A 14 23.89 -7.98 6.89
C ASP A 14 23.59 -9.19 5.98
N GLY A 15 22.75 -10.11 6.46
CA GLY A 15 22.40 -11.34 5.77
C GLY A 15 23.53 -12.38 5.74
N PRO A 16 23.33 -13.52 5.07
CA PRO A 16 24.27 -14.65 5.08
C PRO A 16 25.66 -14.34 4.49
N SER A 17 25.76 -13.30 3.66
CA SER A 17 27.01 -12.89 2.98
C SER A 17 27.72 -11.70 3.64
N GLY A 18 27.12 -11.08 4.67
CA GLY A 18 27.76 -9.99 5.44
C GLY A 18 27.97 -8.67 4.69
N ASN A 19 27.30 -8.44 3.55
CA ASN A 19 27.58 -7.32 2.64
C ASN A 19 26.32 -6.51 2.27
N ARG A 20 25.39 -6.29 3.22
CA ARG A 20 24.18 -5.52 2.95
C ARG A 20 24.40 -4.03 3.19
N ASN A 21 23.88 -3.19 2.29
CA ASN A 21 23.66 -1.78 2.60
C ASN A 21 22.25 -1.61 3.15
N ASN A 22 22.13 -1.15 4.40
CA ASN A 22 20.83 -0.90 5.04
C ASN A 22 20.14 0.38 4.52
N CYS A 23 20.80 1.12 3.62
CA CYS A 23 20.30 2.35 3.03
C CYS A 23 20.43 2.28 1.50
N TRP A 24 19.43 2.79 0.77
CA TRP A 24 19.51 3.15 -0.66
C TRP A 24 19.55 2.04 -1.72
N LEU A 25 19.84 0.77 -1.38
CA LEU A 25 19.97 -0.29 -2.39
C LEU A 25 18.69 -1.11 -2.54
N ALA A 26 18.16 -1.17 -3.78
CA ALA A 26 17.16 -2.13 -4.20
C ALA A 26 17.86 -3.37 -4.78
N GLY A 27 17.68 -4.54 -4.18
CA GLY A 27 18.25 -5.80 -4.72
C GLY A 27 18.73 -6.80 -3.67
N GLN A 28 18.50 -6.53 -2.39
CA GLN A 28 18.82 -7.43 -1.28
C GLN A 28 17.63 -7.45 -0.31
N PRO A 29 16.42 -7.81 -0.77
CA PRO A 29 15.26 -7.72 0.09
C PRO A 29 15.36 -8.72 1.23
N ARG A 30 14.77 -8.37 2.36
CA ARG A 30 14.52 -9.31 3.46
C ARG A 30 13.03 -9.45 3.68
N VAL A 31 12.58 -10.69 3.82
CA VAL A 31 11.25 -11.01 4.33
C VAL A 31 11.41 -11.42 5.78
N ILE A 32 10.70 -10.73 6.67
CA ILE A 32 10.65 -11.04 8.09
C ILE A 32 9.25 -11.55 8.38
N GLU A 33 9.14 -12.85 8.63
CA GLU A 33 7.89 -13.46 9.07
C GLU A 33 7.79 -13.42 10.58
N LEU A 34 6.74 -12.78 11.10
CA LEU A 34 6.45 -12.72 12.52
C LEU A 34 5.43 -13.81 12.87
N ALA A 35 5.91 -14.83 13.60
CA ALA A 35 5.03 -15.85 14.16
C ALA A 35 4.03 -15.24 15.16
N PRO A 36 2.84 -15.85 15.35
CA PRO A 36 1.86 -15.36 16.29
C PRO A 36 2.37 -15.30 17.73
N ASP A 37 2.67 -14.09 18.21
CA ASP A 37 3.05 -13.81 19.60
C ASP A 37 2.98 -12.29 19.89
N THR A 38 3.21 -11.92 21.15
CA THR A 38 3.42 -10.54 21.59
C THR A 38 4.91 -10.23 21.78
N TYR A 39 5.45 -9.45 20.86
CA TYR A 39 6.80 -8.92 20.86
C TYR A 39 6.83 -7.60 21.64
N THR A 40 7.06 -7.69 22.95
CA THR A 40 7.20 -6.47 23.79
C THR A 40 8.59 -5.87 23.62
N ILE A 41 8.63 -4.62 23.15
CA ILE A 41 9.86 -3.88 22.83
C ILE A 41 9.98 -2.63 23.71
N SER A 42 11.21 -2.26 24.08
CA SER A 42 11.50 -1.16 25.03
C SER A 42 12.18 0.06 24.38
N SER A 43 12.44 0.00 23.08
CA SER A 43 12.99 1.10 22.28
C SER A 43 12.47 1.04 20.85
N THR A 44 12.54 2.16 20.13
CA THR A 44 12.05 2.32 18.76
C THR A 44 12.55 1.21 17.83
N LEU A 45 11.64 0.63 17.06
CA LEU A 45 11.95 -0.28 15.96
C LEU A 45 12.11 0.52 14.67
N TYR A 46 13.30 0.50 14.06
CA TYR A 46 13.55 1.18 12.79
C TYR A 46 13.50 0.17 11.65
N GLU A 47 12.67 0.45 10.65
CA GLU A 47 12.58 -0.33 9.41
C GLU A 47 13.55 0.25 8.37
N TYR A 48 14.31 -0.62 7.69
CA TYR A 48 15.32 -0.23 6.70
C TYR A 48 14.91 -0.60 5.27
N THR A 49 15.38 0.15 4.27
CA THR A 49 15.12 -0.08 2.84
C THR A 49 15.17 -1.58 2.46
N ASP A 50 14.25 -2.01 1.58
CA ASP A 50 14.17 -3.39 1.08
C ASP A 50 13.81 -4.40 2.19
N THR A 51 12.87 -4.03 3.06
CA THR A 51 12.37 -4.87 4.17
C THR A 51 10.87 -5.05 4.05
N VAL A 52 10.45 -6.32 4.07
CA VAL A 52 9.06 -6.74 4.06
C VAL A 52 8.80 -7.49 5.36
N THR A 53 8.08 -6.88 6.28
CA THR A 53 7.67 -7.52 7.54
C THR A 53 6.22 -7.98 7.42
N ILE A 54 5.98 -9.27 7.63
CA ILE A 54 4.69 -9.93 7.45
C ILE A 54 4.37 -10.74 8.69
N GLY A 55 3.22 -10.49 9.31
CA GLY A 55 2.67 -11.36 10.35
C GLY A 55 1.73 -12.43 9.79
N ASP A 56 1.45 -13.45 10.61
CA ASP A 56 0.39 -14.41 10.32
C ASP A 56 -0.97 -13.68 10.21
N VAL A 57 -1.66 -13.84 9.08
CA VAL A 57 -2.93 -13.15 8.83
C VAL A 57 -4.09 -13.63 9.73
N SER A 58 -4.07 -14.91 10.12
CA SER A 58 -5.12 -15.52 10.95
C SER A 58 -4.92 -15.20 12.44
N ASN A 59 -3.67 -15.07 12.87
CA ASN A 59 -3.30 -14.67 14.22
C ASN A 59 -2.12 -13.66 14.20
N PRO A 60 -2.40 -12.38 13.86
CA PRO A 60 -1.37 -11.37 13.70
C PRO A 60 -0.46 -11.20 14.91
N ALA A 61 0.84 -11.12 14.65
CA ALA A 61 1.83 -10.77 15.65
C ALA A 61 1.57 -9.37 16.23
N VAL A 62 1.79 -9.22 17.54
CA VAL A 62 1.63 -7.95 18.26
C VAL A 62 3.00 -7.38 18.61
N THR A 63 3.38 -6.27 18.01
CA THR A 63 4.51 -5.44 18.46
C THR A 63 4.01 -4.49 19.53
N LYS A 64 4.46 -4.67 20.77
CA LYS A 64 3.92 -3.97 21.95
C LYS A 64 4.95 -3.05 22.60
N ALA A 65 4.57 -1.81 22.88
CA ALA A 65 5.39 -0.86 23.65
C ALA A 65 5.44 -1.27 25.13
N PHE A 66 6.63 -1.37 25.70
CA PHE A 66 6.84 -1.45 27.15
C PHE A 66 6.39 -0.16 27.86
N SER A 67 5.98 -0.22 29.14
CA SER A 67 5.47 0.95 29.87
C SER A 67 6.52 2.03 30.19
N GLY A 68 7.80 1.67 30.14
CA GLY A 68 8.94 2.58 30.29
C GLY A 68 9.72 2.74 28.99
N PHE A 69 9.03 2.81 27.85
CA PHE A 69 9.63 2.82 26.52
C PHE A 69 10.62 3.99 26.34
N ASN A 70 11.80 3.70 25.79
CA ASN A 70 12.81 4.69 25.44
C ASN A 70 12.67 5.11 23.96
N GLY A 71 12.28 6.36 23.73
CA GLY A 71 11.96 6.89 22.40
C GLY A 71 10.50 7.34 22.28
N ASP A 72 10.17 8.07 21.22
CA ASP A 72 8.84 8.69 21.03
C ASP A 72 7.96 7.97 20.01
N TYR A 73 8.53 6.98 19.31
CA TYR A 73 7.88 6.18 18.29
C TYR A 73 8.01 4.69 18.62
N LEU A 74 6.95 3.89 18.47
CA LEU A 74 7.07 2.43 18.58
C LEU A 74 7.80 1.86 17.36
N VAL A 75 7.36 2.23 16.15
CA VAL A 75 7.98 1.86 14.88
C VAL A 75 8.23 3.10 14.03
N VAL A 76 9.38 3.16 13.36
CA VAL A 76 9.75 4.21 12.40
C VAL A 76 10.10 3.55 11.07
N GLY A 77 9.32 3.87 10.04
CA GLY A 77 9.65 3.62 8.65
C GLY A 77 10.19 4.88 7.99
N GLY A 78 11.36 4.78 7.36
CA GLY A 78 12.04 5.90 6.73
C GLY A 78 12.55 6.94 7.73
N GLN A 79 12.59 8.21 7.30
CA GLN A 79 13.27 9.30 8.04
C GLN A 79 12.42 9.92 9.16
N GLY A 80 11.49 9.14 9.71
CA GLY A 80 10.39 9.62 10.56
C GLY A 80 10.78 10.16 11.93
N ASP A 81 12.05 10.01 12.34
CA ASP A 81 12.62 10.44 13.63
C ASP A 81 13.82 11.40 13.45
N GLY A 82 13.86 12.11 12.31
CA GLY A 82 14.90 13.11 12.02
C GLY A 82 16.06 12.60 11.17
N SER A 83 17.11 13.41 11.01
CA SER A 83 18.27 13.13 10.14
C SER A 83 19.25 12.09 10.67
N ASP A 84 19.10 11.71 11.94
CA ASP A 84 19.97 10.74 12.60
C ASP A 84 19.81 9.31 12.03
N HIS A 85 18.73 9.08 11.27
CA HIS A 85 18.50 7.88 10.46
C HIS A 85 18.42 8.28 8.98
N PRO A 86 19.53 8.24 8.24
CA PRO A 86 19.69 9.03 7.01
C PRO A 86 19.18 8.36 5.73
N SER A 87 18.61 7.16 5.77
CA SER A 87 18.07 6.52 4.56
C SER A 87 16.82 7.28 4.07
N GLY A 88 16.83 7.71 2.81
CA GLY A 88 15.67 8.31 2.12
C GLY A 88 15.65 9.85 2.00
N GLY A 89 16.38 10.59 2.85
CA GLY A 89 16.33 12.05 2.84
C GLY A 89 14.90 12.61 3.06
N PHE A 90 14.67 13.89 2.72
CA PHE A 90 13.33 14.51 2.78
C PHE A 90 12.27 13.77 1.93
N GLY A 91 12.69 12.95 0.97
CA GLY A 91 11.80 12.14 0.12
C GLY A 91 11.24 10.89 0.82
N GLY A 92 11.86 10.43 1.90
CA GLY A 92 11.54 9.19 2.60
C GLY A 92 12.18 7.95 1.97
N ASP A 93 12.15 6.83 2.69
CA ASP A 93 12.67 5.55 2.21
C ASP A 93 11.69 4.82 1.29
N SER A 94 12.21 4.12 0.28
CA SER A 94 11.43 3.25 -0.63
C SER A 94 11.54 1.77 -0.21
N LEU A 95 10.71 0.89 -0.78
CA LEU A 95 10.80 -0.58 -0.61
C LEU A 95 10.58 -1.09 0.83
N LEU A 96 9.67 -0.46 1.56
CA LEU A 96 9.25 -0.89 2.89
C LEU A 96 7.82 -1.43 2.87
N MET A 97 7.62 -2.62 3.43
CA MET A 97 6.28 -3.19 3.56
C MET A 97 6.02 -3.72 4.95
N PHE A 98 4.83 -3.40 5.47
CA PHE A 98 4.36 -3.88 6.77
C PHE A 98 2.96 -4.48 6.59
N LYS A 99 2.82 -5.79 6.82
CA LYS A 99 1.59 -6.54 6.51
C LYS A 99 1.13 -7.41 7.67
N ASN A 100 -0.18 -7.45 7.94
CA ASN A 100 -0.81 -8.40 8.86
C ASN A 100 -0.26 -8.37 10.30
N VAL A 101 -0.20 -7.18 10.89
CA VAL A 101 0.50 -6.94 12.16
C VAL A 101 -0.26 -5.97 13.03
N ILE A 102 -0.06 -6.10 14.35
CA ILE A 102 -0.69 -5.25 15.36
C ILE A 102 0.41 -4.42 16.04
N LEU A 103 0.25 -3.11 16.04
CA LEU A 103 1.04 -2.18 16.83
C LEU A 103 0.25 -1.80 18.07
N ASP A 104 0.76 -2.11 19.25
CA ASP A 104 0.07 -1.90 20.52
C ASP A 104 0.88 -0.96 21.43
N THR A 105 0.33 0.21 21.73
CA THR A 105 0.94 1.22 22.61
C THR A 105 0.21 1.36 23.95
N THR A 106 -0.80 0.53 24.22
CA THR A 106 -1.70 0.64 25.39
C THR A 106 -0.96 0.58 26.73
N SER A 107 0.11 -0.21 26.83
CA SER A 107 0.91 -0.31 28.06
C SER A 107 1.79 0.91 28.32
N ASN A 108 2.00 1.79 27.33
CA ASN A 108 2.78 3.02 27.46
C ASN A 108 1.89 4.26 27.71
N ALA A 109 0.71 4.09 28.32
CA ALA A 109 -0.29 5.14 28.50
C ALA A 109 0.19 6.38 29.29
N GLY A 110 1.24 6.24 30.10
CA GLY A 110 1.81 7.36 30.85
C GLY A 110 2.63 8.33 29.99
N LYS A 111 2.99 7.96 28.76
CA LYS A 111 3.83 8.78 27.88
C LYS A 111 2.98 9.62 26.93
N THR A 112 2.85 10.90 27.21
CA THR A 112 2.17 11.84 26.31
C THR A 112 2.97 12.06 25.02
N GLY A 113 2.29 12.24 23.89
CA GLY A 113 2.93 12.52 22.60
C GLY A 113 3.58 11.31 21.92
N PHE A 114 3.38 10.10 22.46
CA PHE A 114 3.89 8.88 21.84
C PHE A 114 3.13 8.52 20.56
N THR A 115 3.85 8.05 19.55
CA THR A 115 3.28 7.66 18.25
C THR A 115 3.54 6.18 17.96
N ALA A 116 2.53 5.43 17.53
CA ALA A 116 2.73 4.00 17.25
C ALA A 116 3.55 3.77 15.97
N LEU A 117 3.32 4.59 14.93
CA LEU A 117 4.01 4.46 13.66
C LEU A 117 4.38 5.82 13.06
N SER A 118 5.68 6.06 12.85
CA SER A 118 6.13 7.10 11.93
C SER A 118 6.35 6.50 10.56
N TRP A 119 5.62 6.97 9.55
CA TRP A 119 5.65 6.40 8.18
C TRP A 119 6.09 7.46 7.16
N ALA A 120 7.33 7.92 7.33
CA ALA A 120 7.96 8.95 6.50
C ALA A 120 8.71 8.31 5.32
N VAL A 121 7.93 7.72 4.41
CA VAL A 121 8.44 6.89 3.30
C VAL A 121 8.14 7.50 1.93
N ALA A 122 8.85 7.01 0.91
CA ALA A 122 8.67 7.36 -0.50
C ALA A 122 7.75 6.34 -1.21
N GLN A 123 7.77 6.36 -2.54
CA GLN A 123 7.04 5.40 -3.37
C GLN A 123 7.51 3.97 -3.09
N ASN A 124 6.71 3.01 -3.55
CA ASN A 124 7.05 1.58 -3.46
C ASN A 124 7.12 1.06 -2.01
N CYS A 125 6.38 1.70 -1.12
CA CYS A 125 6.14 1.28 0.24
C CYS A 125 4.66 0.94 0.42
N ALA A 126 4.35 -0.02 1.30
CA ALA A 126 2.98 -0.47 1.51
C ALA A 126 2.70 -0.81 2.97
N LEU A 127 1.49 -0.46 3.41
CA LEU A 127 0.85 -1.04 4.58
C LEU A 127 -0.36 -1.84 4.11
N VAL A 128 -0.56 -3.03 4.67
CA VAL A 128 -1.72 -3.88 4.37
C VAL A 128 -2.18 -4.58 5.64
N ASN A 129 -3.45 -4.42 6.02
CA ASN A 129 -4.05 -5.07 7.20
C ASN A 129 -3.22 -4.83 8.48
N VAL A 130 -2.97 -3.55 8.79
CA VAL A 130 -2.25 -3.13 9.99
C VAL A 130 -3.25 -2.64 11.03
N LYS A 131 -3.14 -3.09 12.27
CA LYS A 131 -3.99 -2.62 13.37
C LYS A 131 -3.16 -1.85 14.38
N ILE A 132 -3.67 -0.73 14.85
CA ILE A 132 -2.98 0.15 15.80
C ILE A 132 -3.88 0.37 17.02
N SER A 133 -3.48 -0.20 18.15
CA SER A 133 -4.17 -0.10 19.43
C SER A 133 -3.48 0.90 20.35
N MET A 134 -4.22 1.88 20.84
CA MET A 134 -3.71 2.98 21.64
C MET A 134 -4.43 3.11 22.99
N PRO A 135 -3.81 3.77 23.98
CA PRO A 135 -4.55 4.26 25.14
C PRO A 135 -5.53 5.37 24.71
N GLN A 136 -6.56 5.57 25.53
CA GLN A 136 -7.60 6.56 25.25
C GLN A 136 -7.04 7.99 25.25
N SER A 137 -7.27 8.72 24.15
CA SER A 137 -7.03 10.17 24.03
C SER A 137 -5.60 10.67 24.30
N THR A 138 -4.56 9.83 24.24
CA THR A 138 -3.17 10.26 24.53
C THR A 138 -2.21 10.15 23.34
N HIS A 139 -2.26 9.04 22.59
CA HIS A 139 -1.26 8.73 21.56
C HIS A 139 -1.72 9.12 20.15
N THR A 140 -0.76 9.20 19.23
CA THR A 140 -1.01 9.24 17.78
C THR A 140 -0.81 7.84 17.19
N GLY A 141 -1.73 7.38 16.34
CA GLY A 141 -1.63 6.06 15.73
C GLY A 141 -0.54 6.03 14.69
N MET A 142 -0.68 6.85 13.67
CA MET A 142 0.27 6.96 12.57
C MET A 142 0.52 8.42 12.22
N VAL A 143 1.78 8.79 12.04
CA VAL A 143 2.17 10.07 11.46
C VAL A 143 2.77 9.85 10.07
N MET A 144 2.23 10.56 9.09
CA MET A 144 2.77 10.69 7.74
C MET A 144 3.50 12.03 7.68
N ALA A 145 4.75 12.04 8.15
CA ALA A 145 5.66 13.19 8.07
C ALA A 145 6.12 13.43 6.61
N PRO A 146 7.01 14.40 6.29
CA PRO A 146 7.49 14.58 4.93
C PRO A 146 7.97 13.28 4.27
N GLY A 147 7.51 13.05 3.04
CA GLY A 147 7.72 11.83 2.26
C GLY A 147 6.89 11.89 0.97
N SER A 148 6.95 10.84 0.15
CA SER A 148 6.44 10.85 -1.23
C SER A 148 5.76 9.52 -1.62
N ILE A 149 4.91 8.96 -0.76
CA ILE A 149 4.23 7.69 -1.01
C ILE A 149 3.23 7.77 -2.18
N ILE A 150 2.86 6.61 -2.72
CA ILE A 150 1.72 6.48 -3.64
C ILE A 150 0.48 5.99 -2.92
N SER A 151 0.58 4.92 -2.12
CA SER A 151 -0.58 4.28 -1.51
C SER A 151 -0.37 3.74 -0.10
N VAL A 152 -1.39 3.87 0.75
CA VAL A 152 -1.54 3.18 2.04
C VAL A 152 -2.91 2.50 2.05
N SER A 153 -3.00 1.24 2.50
CA SER A 153 -4.27 0.51 2.50
C SER A 153 -4.53 -0.22 3.81
N ASP A 154 -5.82 -0.31 4.16
CA ASP A 154 -6.37 -1.24 5.15
C ASP A 154 -5.70 -1.13 6.54
N VAL A 155 -5.77 0.08 7.13
CA VAL A 155 -5.23 0.35 8.47
C VAL A 155 -6.35 0.66 9.44
N HIS A 156 -6.33 -0.02 10.58
CA HIS A 156 -7.36 0.06 11.62
C HIS A 156 -6.79 0.71 12.88
N PHE A 157 -7.43 1.76 13.36
CA PHE A 157 -7.04 2.50 14.56
C PHE A 157 -8.09 2.32 15.65
N THR A 158 -7.64 2.06 16.88
CA THR A 158 -8.51 1.97 18.05
C THR A 158 -7.99 2.88 19.16
N TYR A 159 -8.88 3.74 19.68
CA TYR A 159 -8.57 4.80 20.65
C TYR A 159 -7.53 5.80 20.14
N GLY A 160 -6.75 6.43 21.03
CA GLY A 160 -5.79 7.48 20.68
C GLY A 160 -6.38 8.89 20.65
N ASN A 161 -5.50 9.89 20.74
CA ASN A 161 -5.84 11.28 20.49
C ASN A 161 -6.02 11.52 18.98
N VAL A 162 -5.10 11.01 18.18
CA VAL A 162 -5.15 11.10 16.71
C VAL A 162 -4.96 9.71 16.13
N GLY A 163 -5.84 9.28 15.23
CA GLY A 163 -5.66 8.04 14.47
C GLY A 163 -4.54 8.20 13.45
N LEU A 164 -4.82 8.97 12.40
CA LEU A 164 -3.89 9.32 11.34
C LEU A 164 -3.58 10.83 11.39
N HIS A 165 -2.29 11.16 11.42
CA HIS A 165 -1.80 12.53 11.30
C HIS A 165 -1.05 12.70 9.96
N TRP A 166 -1.65 13.41 9.02
CA TRP A 166 -1.01 13.82 7.77
C TRP A 166 -0.25 15.12 7.98
N ALA A 167 1.06 14.99 8.22
CA ALA A 167 1.92 16.03 8.78
C ALA A 167 3.00 16.48 7.77
N GLY A 168 2.58 16.90 6.58
CA GLY A 168 3.53 17.43 5.58
C GLY A 168 3.96 16.46 4.48
N HIS A 169 3.38 15.26 4.42
CA HIS A 169 3.64 14.31 3.35
C HIS A 169 3.20 14.88 1.99
N GLN A 170 4.01 14.71 0.93
CA GLN A 170 3.82 15.43 -0.33
C GLN A 170 2.52 15.00 -1.01
N GLN A 171 2.38 13.70 -1.30
CA GLN A 171 1.18 13.15 -1.90
C GLN A 171 0.88 11.75 -1.35
N GLY A 172 -0.38 11.31 -1.44
CA GLY A 172 -0.72 9.91 -1.21
C GLY A 172 -2.19 9.58 -1.43
N GLN A 173 -2.46 8.30 -1.72
CA GLN A 173 -3.79 7.73 -1.76
C GLN A 173 -3.96 6.73 -0.62
N LEU A 174 -4.94 6.96 0.24
CA LEU A 174 -5.25 6.10 1.37
C LEU A 174 -6.56 5.37 1.08
N LYS A 175 -6.64 4.09 1.41
CA LYS A 175 -7.83 3.27 1.14
C LYS A 175 -8.15 2.39 2.34
N GLY A 176 -9.43 2.26 2.69
CA GLY A 176 -9.86 1.29 3.72
C GLY A 176 -9.38 1.64 5.12
N MET A 177 -9.23 2.93 5.42
CA MET A 177 -8.84 3.39 6.76
C MET A 177 -10.03 3.32 7.71
N SER A 178 -9.89 2.72 8.89
CA SER A 178 -10.96 2.67 9.90
C SER A 178 -10.51 3.22 11.25
N PHE A 179 -11.31 4.12 11.81
CA PHE A 179 -11.03 4.80 13.07
C PHE A 179 -12.13 4.46 14.08
N ASP A 180 -11.80 3.76 15.17
CA ASP A 180 -12.73 3.43 16.24
C ASP A 180 -12.34 4.16 17.53
N LYS A 181 -13.23 5.00 18.06
CA LYS A 181 -13.07 5.68 19.36
C LYS A 181 -11.86 6.61 19.48
N CYS A 182 -11.30 7.08 18.36
CA CYS A 182 -10.28 8.13 18.36
C CYS A 182 -10.91 9.47 18.80
N THR A 183 -10.15 10.34 19.47
CA THR A 183 -10.59 11.74 19.66
C THR A 183 -10.72 12.43 18.29
N THR A 184 -9.67 12.30 17.47
CA THR A 184 -9.62 12.73 16.07
C THR A 184 -9.23 11.53 15.21
N GLY A 185 -10.03 11.22 14.18
CA GLY A 185 -9.74 10.14 13.23
C GLY A 185 -8.57 10.52 12.32
N ILE A 186 -8.79 11.53 11.48
CA ILE A 186 -7.83 12.05 10.51
C ILE A 186 -7.53 13.51 10.84
N LEU A 187 -6.27 13.83 11.07
CA LEU A 187 -5.75 15.17 11.24
C LEU A 187 -4.87 15.54 10.04
N ILE A 188 -5.18 16.63 9.35
CA ILE A 188 -4.44 17.14 8.20
C ILE A 188 -3.85 18.50 8.58
N ASP A 189 -2.54 18.52 8.78
CA ASP A 189 -1.76 19.67 9.22
C ASP A 189 -0.67 20.07 8.20
N GLY A 190 -0.72 19.55 6.97
CA GLY A 190 0.21 19.96 5.91
C GLY A 190 0.15 19.09 4.66
N GLY A 191 1.17 19.21 3.81
CA GLY A 191 1.32 18.40 2.60
C GLY A 191 0.67 19.01 1.36
N ASN A 192 0.92 18.39 0.20
CA ASN A 192 0.43 18.92 -1.07
C ASN A 192 -0.90 18.28 -1.47
N THR A 193 -1.05 16.95 -1.41
CA THR A 193 -2.33 16.33 -1.76
C THR A 193 -2.56 15.00 -1.04
N ILE A 194 -3.81 14.73 -0.70
CA ILE A 194 -4.22 13.46 -0.12
C ILE A 194 -5.58 13.07 -0.69
N SER A 195 -5.70 11.81 -1.11
CA SER A 195 -6.98 11.21 -1.50
C SER A 195 -7.30 10.07 -0.56
N ILE A 196 -8.46 10.10 0.10
CA ILE A 196 -8.86 9.06 1.05
C ILE A 196 -10.11 8.38 0.51
N LEU A 197 -9.99 7.09 0.19
CA LEU A 197 -11.05 6.27 -0.35
C LEU A 197 -11.63 5.35 0.74
N ALA A 198 -12.96 5.39 0.87
CA ALA A 198 -13.72 4.57 1.83
C ALA A 198 -13.20 4.61 3.28
N PRO A 199 -12.91 5.80 3.86
CA PRO A 199 -12.63 5.87 5.30
C PRO A 199 -13.89 5.55 6.11
N SER A 200 -13.71 5.02 7.31
CA SER A 200 -14.79 4.80 8.28
C SER A 200 -14.42 5.37 9.65
N CYS A 201 -15.34 6.13 10.24
CA CYS A 201 -15.19 6.70 11.58
C CYS A 201 -16.33 6.17 12.45
N ASN A 202 -15.99 5.39 13.47
CA ASN A 202 -16.93 4.81 14.42
C ASN A 202 -16.69 5.39 15.82
N THR A 203 -17.69 6.08 16.38
CA THR A 203 -17.59 6.69 17.72
C THR A 203 -16.38 7.63 17.86
N VAL A 204 -16.03 8.35 16.79
CA VAL A 204 -14.91 9.30 16.75
C VAL A 204 -15.42 10.70 17.08
N GLY A 205 -14.67 11.48 17.88
CA GLY A 205 -15.05 12.87 18.19
C GLY A 205 -15.07 13.77 16.95
N ASN A 206 -13.94 13.85 16.23
CA ASN A 206 -13.82 14.50 14.93
C ASN A 206 -13.30 13.52 13.87
N CYS A 207 -14.08 13.22 12.84
CA CYS A 207 -13.65 12.27 11.81
C CYS A 207 -12.50 12.85 10.97
N ILE A 208 -12.66 14.07 10.44
CA ILE A 208 -11.64 14.77 9.67
C ILE A 208 -11.44 16.18 10.24
N VAL A 209 -10.20 16.51 10.59
CA VAL A 209 -9.77 17.84 11.01
C VAL A 209 -8.74 18.35 10.00
N ILE A 210 -8.93 19.58 9.52
CA ILE A 210 -8.05 20.24 8.56
C ILE A 210 -7.62 21.57 9.16
N ASN A 211 -6.36 21.68 9.57
CA ASN A 211 -5.80 22.95 10.07
C ASN A 211 -4.78 23.57 9.13
N LEU A 212 -4.16 22.78 8.24
CA LEU A 212 -3.18 23.20 7.24
C LEU A 212 -3.15 22.19 6.06
N GLY A 213 -2.60 22.58 4.90
CA GLY A 213 -2.49 21.72 3.70
C GLY A 213 -3.17 22.30 2.45
N ASN A 214 -2.67 21.94 1.26
CA ASN A 214 -3.08 22.55 -0.02
C ASN A 214 -3.46 21.52 -1.11
N PRO A 215 -4.52 20.71 -0.99
CA PRO A 215 -4.91 19.86 -2.11
C PRO A 215 -5.50 20.77 -3.21
N TRP A 216 -4.60 21.14 -4.13
CA TRP A 216 -4.74 22.05 -5.27
C TRP A 216 -4.97 23.54 -5.00
N VAL A 217 -3.94 24.40 -5.20
CA VAL A 217 -4.01 25.80 -5.70
C VAL A 217 -4.55 26.93 -4.76
N ALA A 218 -5.05 26.67 -3.54
CA ALA A 218 -5.23 27.70 -2.49
C ALA A 218 -5.57 27.07 -1.12
N TYR A 219 -5.36 27.84 -0.05
CA TYR A 219 -5.56 27.40 1.32
C TYR A 219 -6.98 27.69 1.87
N PRO A 220 -7.63 26.74 2.55
CA PRO A 220 -7.62 25.29 2.28
C PRO A 220 -8.55 24.96 1.11
N ASN A 221 -8.21 23.94 0.33
CA ASN A 221 -9.10 23.35 -0.67
C ASN A 221 -9.42 21.90 -0.29
N PHE A 222 -10.59 21.35 -0.58
CA PHE A 222 -10.91 19.92 -0.46
C PHE A 222 -12.27 19.59 -1.10
N MET A 223 -12.45 18.31 -1.42
CA MET A 223 -13.72 17.76 -1.88
C MET A 223 -14.04 16.47 -1.13
N LEU A 224 -15.27 16.38 -0.62
CA LEU A 224 -15.85 15.15 -0.11
C LEU A 224 -16.94 14.69 -1.07
N GLU A 225 -17.04 13.38 -1.28
CA GLU A 225 -18.01 12.76 -2.19
C GLU A 225 -18.63 11.53 -1.51
N ASN A 226 -19.95 11.44 -1.53
CA ASN A 226 -20.73 10.28 -1.10
C ASN A 226 -20.42 9.80 0.34
N ILE A 227 -20.53 10.72 1.30
CA ILE A 227 -20.28 10.41 2.71
C ILE A 227 -21.57 9.92 3.38
N SER A 228 -21.44 8.90 4.23
CA SER A 228 -22.48 8.44 5.15
C SER A 228 -21.96 8.41 6.58
N ASN A 229 -22.77 8.86 7.52
CA ASN A 229 -22.57 8.81 8.97
C ASN A 229 -23.74 8.03 9.58
N ASN A 230 -23.43 7.04 10.40
CA ASN A 230 -24.43 6.19 11.07
C ASN A 230 -24.62 6.54 12.56
N ASN A 231 -23.91 7.55 13.06
CA ASN A 231 -23.97 7.95 14.45
C ASN A 231 -24.05 9.48 14.54
N GLY A 232 -25.23 10.00 14.87
CA GLY A 232 -25.57 11.44 14.85
C GLY A 232 -24.87 12.29 15.92
N GLN A 233 -23.68 11.92 16.37
CA GLN A 233 -22.84 12.62 17.34
C GLN A 233 -21.37 12.67 16.91
N ILE A 234 -21.09 12.89 15.62
CA ILE A 234 -19.72 13.08 15.14
C ILE A 234 -19.60 14.42 14.41
N ASN A 235 -18.52 15.14 14.66
CA ASN A 235 -18.07 16.21 13.77
C ASN A 235 -17.38 15.55 12.59
N LEU A 236 -18.04 15.51 11.44
CA LEU A 236 -17.47 14.86 10.27
C LEU A 236 -16.28 15.67 9.73
N VAL A 237 -16.44 16.99 9.64
CA VAL A 237 -15.40 17.89 9.13
C VAL A 237 -15.27 19.12 10.02
N THR A 238 -14.06 19.33 10.51
CA THR A 238 -13.66 20.52 11.27
C THR A 238 -12.54 21.22 10.51
N VAL A 239 -12.68 22.53 10.29
CA VAL A 239 -11.67 23.37 9.63
C VAL A 239 -11.31 24.51 10.55
N ASP A 240 -10.02 24.63 10.87
CA ASP A 240 -9.48 25.66 11.79
C ASP A 240 -10.30 25.74 13.10
N GLY A 241 -10.57 24.58 13.72
CA GLY A 241 -11.35 24.46 14.96
C GLY A 241 -12.86 24.69 14.83
N ASN A 242 -13.38 24.99 13.63
CA ASN A 242 -14.80 25.22 13.39
C ASN A 242 -15.44 24.02 12.70
N ALA A 243 -16.45 23.41 13.31
CA ALA A 243 -17.24 22.37 12.68
C ALA A 243 -17.94 22.92 11.42
N LYS A 244 -17.64 22.32 10.26
CA LYS A 244 -18.24 22.66 8.95
C LYS A 244 -19.36 21.70 8.58
N ILE A 245 -19.22 20.43 8.95
CA ILE A 245 -20.24 19.40 8.78
C ILE A 245 -20.36 18.63 10.09
N GLY A 246 -21.45 18.89 10.81
CA GLY A 246 -21.91 18.10 11.96
C GLY A 246 -23.32 17.57 11.70
N ASP A 247 -23.70 16.51 12.41
CA ASP A 247 -25.10 16.04 12.52
C ASP A 247 -25.83 15.80 11.19
N LYS A 248 -25.13 15.24 10.18
CA LYS A 248 -25.74 14.75 8.94
C LYS A 248 -25.44 13.27 8.73
N ASP A 249 -26.49 12.50 8.45
CA ASP A 249 -26.40 11.06 8.18
C ASP A 249 -25.80 10.75 6.80
N SER A 250 -25.95 11.65 5.82
CA SER A 250 -25.27 11.53 4.52
C SER A 250 -25.33 12.82 3.71
N PHE A 251 -24.43 12.94 2.71
CA PHE A 251 -24.52 13.96 1.66
C PHE A 251 -23.72 13.56 0.41
N GLY A 252 -24.06 14.23 -0.70
CA GLY A 252 -23.48 13.99 -2.01
C GLY A 252 -22.10 14.62 -2.19
N THR A 253 -21.98 15.93 -2.01
CA THR A 253 -20.69 16.63 -2.10
C THR A 253 -20.51 17.72 -1.06
N PHE A 254 -19.26 17.94 -0.65
CA PHE A 254 -18.84 19.17 -0.01
C PHE A 254 -17.55 19.66 -0.66
N ILE A 255 -17.59 20.81 -1.32
CA ILE A 255 -16.47 21.43 -2.04
C ILE A 255 -16.14 22.74 -1.37
N TYR A 256 -14.90 22.85 -0.92
CA TYR A 256 -14.37 24.07 -0.38
C TYR A 256 -13.12 24.39 -1.19
N GLY A 257 -13.18 25.35 -2.11
CA GLY A 257 -11.98 25.80 -2.82
C GLY A 257 -12.17 26.50 -4.15
N ASN A 258 -11.06 26.80 -4.81
CA ASN A 258 -11.07 27.44 -6.12
C ASN A 258 -11.45 26.45 -7.21
N THR A 259 -12.39 26.85 -8.05
CA THR A 259 -12.91 26.06 -9.17
C THR A 259 -12.55 26.73 -10.48
N ARG A 260 -12.12 25.96 -11.49
CA ARG A 260 -11.77 26.49 -12.81
C ARG A 260 -13.01 26.60 -13.69
N GLY A 261 -13.20 27.76 -14.33
CA GLY A 261 -14.31 28.00 -15.27
C GLY A 261 -15.64 28.38 -14.62
N VAL A 262 -15.69 28.50 -13.30
CA VAL A 262 -16.82 29.03 -12.52
C VAL A 262 -16.27 29.83 -11.33
N ASN A 263 -17.10 30.67 -10.71
CA ASN A 263 -16.71 31.38 -9.48
C ASN A 263 -16.28 30.38 -8.40
N SER A 264 -15.24 30.72 -7.62
CA SER A 264 -14.75 29.92 -6.49
C SER A 264 -15.91 29.37 -5.66
N ILE A 265 -16.00 28.05 -5.54
CA ILE A 265 -17.05 27.37 -4.78
C ILE A 265 -16.51 27.06 -3.39
N LYS A 266 -16.81 27.95 -2.44
CA LYS A 266 -16.65 27.68 -1.01
C LYS A 266 -18.02 27.35 -0.44
N GLN A 267 -18.41 26.07 -0.47
CA GLN A 267 -19.70 25.67 0.06
C GLN A 267 -19.77 25.98 1.56
N THR A 268 -20.85 26.62 1.98
CA THR A 268 -21.19 26.82 3.39
C THR A 268 -21.96 25.62 3.94
N ASN A 269 -22.64 24.86 3.07
CA ASN A 269 -23.40 23.66 3.39
C ASN A 269 -23.17 22.57 2.32
N PRO A 270 -23.19 21.28 2.68
CA PRO A 270 -23.05 20.18 1.73
C PRO A 270 -24.26 20.08 0.78
N SER A 271 -23.98 19.69 -0.47
CA SER A 271 -24.98 19.34 -1.48
C SER A 271 -25.48 17.91 -1.27
N GLU A 272 -26.79 17.70 -1.42
CA GLU A 272 -27.40 16.37 -1.38
C GLU A 272 -27.06 15.52 -2.62
N LYS A 273 -26.83 16.18 -3.77
CA LYS A 273 -26.57 15.49 -5.03
C LYS A 273 -25.11 15.13 -5.17
N ALA A 274 -24.82 13.83 -5.25
CA ALA A 274 -23.50 13.31 -5.60
C ALA A 274 -23.19 13.58 -7.09
N PRO A 275 -21.90 13.65 -7.48
CA PRO A 275 -21.51 13.77 -8.88
C PRO A 275 -22.02 12.56 -9.66
N ASN A 276 -22.43 12.78 -10.91
CA ASN A 276 -22.85 11.66 -11.75
C ASN A 276 -21.62 10.83 -12.14
N ARG A 277 -21.62 9.56 -11.74
CA ARG A 277 -20.58 8.58 -12.04
C ARG A 277 -21.24 7.36 -12.67
N SER A 278 -20.62 6.81 -13.72
CA SER A 278 -21.19 5.65 -14.40
C SER A 278 -21.17 4.42 -13.48
N ALA A 279 -22.14 3.52 -13.63
CA ALA A 279 -22.18 2.26 -12.87
C ALA A 279 -20.93 1.38 -13.09
N ALA A 280 -20.21 1.58 -14.21
CA ALA A 280 -18.94 0.92 -14.50
C ALA A 280 -17.78 1.42 -13.61
N LEU A 281 -17.87 2.63 -13.06
CA LEU A 281 -16.87 3.22 -12.14
C LEU A 281 -17.31 3.13 -10.68
N SER A 282 -18.61 3.33 -10.42
CA SER A 282 -19.18 3.38 -9.08
C SER A 282 -20.48 2.55 -9.01
N PRO A 283 -20.39 1.21 -9.06
CA PRO A 283 -21.57 0.36 -8.90
C PRO A 283 -22.26 0.67 -7.57
N GLY A 284 -23.58 0.90 -7.61
CA GLY A 284 -24.34 1.32 -6.41
C GLY A 284 -23.94 2.69 -5.85
N GLY A 285 -23.27 3.54 -6.64
CA GLY A 285 -22.85 4.89 -6.25
C GLY A 285 -21.53 4.95 -5.47
N LYS A 286 -20.88 3.82 -5.17
CA LYS A 286 -19.60 3.77 -4.45
C LYS A 286 -18.48 3.28 -5.35
N TYR A 287 -17.31 3.90 -5.26
CA TYR A 287 -16.12 3.36 -5.92
C TYR A 287 -15.74 2.02 -5.25
N PRO A 288 -15.41 0.98 -6.02
CA PRO A 288 -14.89 -0.25 -5.46
C PRO A 288 -13.60 0.03 -4.67
N SER A 289 -13.58 -0.42 -3.43
CA SER A 289 -12.41 -0.40 -2.55
C SER A 289 -12.17 -1.84 -2.09
N ILE A 290 -11.28 -2.53 -2.77
CA ILE A 290 -11.00 -3.96 -2.56
C ILE A 290 -9.65 -4.09 -1.90
N SER A 291 -9.59 -4.81 -0.79
CA SER A 291 -8.35 -5.09 -0.07
C SER A 291 -7.55 -6.19 -0.76
N ALA A 292 -6.23 -6.08 -0.71
CA ALA A 292 -5.33 -7.08 -1.28
C ALA A 292 -5.55 -8.44 -0.58
N PRO A 293 -5.75 -9.54 -1.32
CA PRO A 293 -5.96 -10.86 -0.74
C PRO A 293 -4.78 -11.26 0.14
N GLN A 294 -5.07 -11.53 1.42
CA GLN A 294 -4.08 -12.01 2.39
C GLN A 294 -4.17 -13.53 2.60
N TYR A 295 -5.10 -14.21 1.92
CA TYR A 295 -5.22 -15.68 1.88
C TYR A 295 -5.33 -16.39 3.25
N ALA A 296 -5.93 -15.74 4.25
CA ALA A 296 -6.08 -16.29 5.61
C ALA A 296 -6.83 -17.62 5.70
N ASP A 297 -7.75 -17.86 4.77
CA ASP A 297 -8.57 -19.07 4.68
C ASP A 297 -7.91 -20.20 3.89
N LYS A 298 -6.72 -19.96 3.32
CA LYS A 298 -6.04 -20.89 2.41
C LYS A 298 -5.05 -21.78 3.14
N LYS A 299 -4.82 -22.95 2.57
CA LYS A 299 -3.84 -23.93 3.06
C LYS A 299 -2.65 -23.98 2.12
N VAL A 300 -1.54 -24.57 2.57
CA VAL A 300 -0.37 -24.84 1.71
C VAL A 300 -0.76 -25.63 0.45
N SER A 301 -1.73 -26.54 0.55
CA SER A 301 -2.25 -27.29 -0.60
C SER A 301 -2.97 -26.44 -1.65
N ASP A 302 -3.32 -25.19 -1.34
CA ASP A 302 -3.94 -24.24 -2.26
C ASP A 302 -2.92 -23.38 -3.01
N VAL A 303 -1.64 -23.56 -2.71
CA VAL A 303 -0.52 -22.81 -3.28
C VAL A 303 0.34 -23.73 -4.13
N ILE A 304 0.84 -23.20 -5.24
CA ILE A 304 1.89 -23.81 -6.07
C ILE A 304 3.11 -22.90 -5.98
N ASN A 305 4.22 -23.44 -5.49
CA ASN A 305 5.52 -22.79 -5.62
C ASN A 305 5.98 -22.90 -7.08
N LEU A 306 6.09 -21.77 -7.77
CA LEU A 306 6.41 -21.76 -9.20
C LEU A 306 7.84 -22.22 -9.54
N LYS A 307 8.76 -22.31 -8.58
CA LYS A 307 10.09 -22.94 -8.79
C LYS A 307 10.10 -24.45 -8.52
N ASP A 308 9.08 -25.01 -7.85
CA ASP A 308 9.00 -26.46 -7.65
C ASP A 308 8.43 -27.14 -8.90
N VAL A 309 9.33 -27.79 -9.65
CA VAL A 309 9.03 -28.54 -10.88
C VAL A 309 7.93 -29.59 -10.69
N ASN A 310 7.76 -30.13 -9.48
CA ASN A 310 6.74 -31.13 -9.18
C ASN A 310 5.35 -30.53 -8.98
N GLN A 311 5.27 -29.23 -8.66
CA GLN A 311 4.01 -28.52 -8.43
C GLN A 311 3.58 -27.70 -9.66
N ASN A 312 4.54 -27.15 -10.40
CA ASN A 312 4.28 -26.17 -11.45
C ASN A 312 3.97 -26.77 -12.83
N GLY A 313 3.91 -28.10 -12.95
CA GLY A 313 3.64 -28.79 -14.22
C GLY A 313 4.88 -29.17 -15.02
N GLY A 314 6.05 -29.23 -14.38
CA GLY A 314 7.30 -29.70 -15.01
C GLY A 314 8.16 -28.60 -15.63
N PHE A 315 7.87 -27.32 -15.34
CA PHE A 315 8.64 -26.20 -15.89
C PHE A 315 9.85 -25.89 -15.03
N ASN A 316 11.02 -25.78 -15.65
CA ASN A 316 12.25 -25.44 -14.95
C ASN A 316 12.41 -23.91 -14.89
N LEU A 317 11.77 -23.29 -13.90
CA LEU A 317 11.78 -21.84 -13.68
C LEU A 317 12.91 -21.44 -12.72
N HIS A 318 13.82 -20.58 -13.16
CA HIS A 318 15.06 -20.31 -12.41
C HIS A 318 14.97 -19.04 -11.55
N GLY A 319 14.58 -17.92 -12.16
CA GLY A 319 14.59 -16.63 -11.49
C GLY A 319 15.98 -16.16 -11.06
N ASP A 320 17.03 -16.50 -11.82
CA ASP A 320 18.44 -16.21 -11.50
C ASP A 320 19.01 -15.01 -12.28
N GLY A 321 18.20 -14.35 -13.11
CA GLY A 321 18.58 -13.24 -13.97
C GLY A 321 19.37 -13.62 -15.22
N ASN A 322 19.73 -14.90 -15.39
CA ASN A 322 20.63 -15.38 -16.44
C ASN A 322 19.91 -16.29 -17.43
N VAL A 323 19.26 -17.35 -16.92
CA VAL A 323 18.53 -18.31 -17.73
C VAL A 323 17.26 -17.66 -18.28
N ASP A 324 16.93 -17.99 -19.53
CA ASP A 324 15.73 -17.48 -20.18
C ASP A 324 14.48 -18.22 -19.67
N ASP A 325 13.69 -17.55 -18.84
CA ASP A 325 12.46 -18.07 -18.23
C ASP A 325 11.21 -17.80 -19.09
N THR A 326 11.36 -17.28 -20.32
CA THR A 326 10.24 -16.90 -21.21
C THR A 326 9.20 -18.00 -21.42
N GLN A 327 9.63 -19.27 -21.47
CA GLN A 327 8.71 -20.41 -21.63
C GLN A 327 8.25 -20.96 -20.28
N ALA A 328 9.16 -21.05 -19.30
CA ALA A 328 8.88 -21.66 -18.01
C ALA A 328 7.88 -20.84 -17.19
N LEU A 329 8.00 -19.51 -17.20
CA LEU A 329 7.17 -18.63 -16.38
C LEU A 329 5.68 -18.68 -16.80
N PRO A 330 5.29 -18.41 -18.07
CA PRO A 330 3.91 -18.56 -18.49
C PRO A 330 3.39 -20.00 -18.36
N GLY A 331 4.24 -21.01 -18.58
CA GLY A 331 3.88 -22.41 -18.40
C GLY A 331 3.46 -22.73 -16.96
N ALA A 332 4.30 -22.35 -16.00
CA ALA A 332 4.04 -22.52 -14.57
C ALA A 332 2.77 -21.76 -14.11
N LEU A 333 2.59 -20.52 -14.60
CA LEU A 333 1.39 -19.71 -14.31
C LEU A 333 0.11 -20.35 -14.87
N ASN A 334 0.17 -20.90 -16.08
CA ASN A 334 -0.96 -21.63 -16.67
C ASN A 334 -1.34 -22.86 -15.85
N THR A 335 -0.36 -23.60 -15.32
CA THR A 335 -0.62 -24.72 -14.41
C THR A 335 -1.36 -24.25 -13.16
N ALA A 336 -0.91 -23.17 -12.52
CA ALA A 336 -1.58 -22.66 -11.32
C ALA A 336 -3.00 -22.16 -11.61
N ALA A 337 -3.18 -21.34 -12.66
CA ALA A 337 -4.48 -20.79 -13.04
C ALA A 337 -5.49 -21.89 -13.42
N SER A 338 -5.08 -22.90 -14.19
CA SER A 338 -5.96 -24.01 -14.60
C SER A 338 -6.39 -24.91 -13.45
N ASN A 339 -5.58 -24.99 -12.39
CA ASN A 339 -5.92 -25.72 -11.16
C ASN A 339 -6.64 -24.86 -10.11
N GLY A 340 -6.86 -23.57 -10.37
CA GLY A 340 -7.43 -22.62 -9.40
C GLY A 340 -6.57 -22.47 -8.15
N LYS A 341 -5.25 -22.51 -8.31
CA LYS A 341 -4.25 -22.41 -7.22
C LYS A 341 -3.60 -21.04 -7.20
N ILE A 342 -3.13 -20.64 -6.02
CA ILE A 342 -2.31 -19.45 -5.85
C ILE A 342 -0.91 -19.77 -6.36
N ALA A 343 -0.44 -18.95 -7.28
CA ALA A 343 0.88 -19.02 -7.84
C ALA A 343 1.84 -18.20 -6.96
N ASP A 344 2.58 -18.89 -6.09
CA ASP A 344 3.65 -18.27 -5.31
C ASP A 344 4.92 -18.22 -6.16
N LEU A 345 5.41 -17.01 -6.42
CA LEU A 345 6.64 -16.73 -7.16
C LEU A 345 7.71 -16.36 -6.14
N PRO A 346 8.63 -17.28 -5.80
CA PRO A 346 9.72 -16.99 -4.87
C PRO A 346 10.60 -15.86 -5.38
N PHE A 347 11.36 -15.23 -4.48
CA PHE A 347 12.26 -14.15 -4.87
C PHE A 347 13.21 -14.56 -6.02
N GLY A 348 13.41 -13.63 -6.95
CA GLY A 348 14.27 -13.85 -8.11
C GLY A 348 14.11 -12.80 -9.18
N ILE A 349 15.01 -12.86 -10.16
CA ILE A 349 14.96 -12.09 -11.40
C ILE A 349 14.63 -13.07 -12.54
N TYR A 350 13.39 -13.04 -12.99
CA TYR A 350 12.87 -13.87 -14.06
C TYR A 350 13.09 -13.16 -15.39
N LYS A 351 14.14 -13.59 -16.11
CA LYS A 351 14.51 -13.02 -17.40
C LYS A 351 13.56 -13.50 -18.48
N VAL A 352 12.98 -12.57 -19.23
CA VAL A 352 12.15 -12.86 -20.40
C VAL A 352 12.69 -12.13 -21.63
N THR A 353 12.81 -12.85 -22.75
CA THR A 353 13.36 -12.34 -24.02
C THR A 353 12.28 -12.12 -25.09
N SER A 354 11.03 -12.47 -24.77
CA SER A 354 9.81 -12.07 -25.49
C SER A 354 8.64 -11.94 -24.50
N THR A 355 7.46 -11.51 -24.96
CA THR A 355 6.30 -11.26 -24.09
C THR A 355 5.95 -12.47 -23.20
N ALA A 356 5.98 -12.29 -21.88
CA ALA A 356 5.48 -13.27 -20.93
C ALA A 356 3.99 -13.06 -20.65
N GLY A 357 3.20 -14.10 -20.90
CA GLY A 357 1.76 -14.09 -20.68
C GLY A 357 1.37 -14.45 -19.25
N ILE A 358 0.45 -13.67 -18.67
CA ILE A 358 -0.29 -14.01 -17.46
C ILE A 358 -1.74 -14.36 -17.88
N PRO A 359 -2.17 -15.62 -17.73
CA PRO A 359 -3.50 -16.05 -18.18
C PRO A 359 -4.62 -15.53 -17.25
N PRO A 360 -5.86 -15.41 -17.73
CA PRO A 360 -7.01 -15.26 -16.84
C PRO A 360 -7.12 -16.44 -15.87
N GLY A 361 -7.64 -16.16 -14.67
CA GLY A 361 -7.68 -17.11 -13.55
C GLY A 361 -6.45 -17.06 -12.64
N THR A 362 -5.42 -16.27 -12.99
CA THR A 362 -4.18 -16.22 -12.19
C THR A 362 -4.38 -15.50 -10.86
N GLU A 363 -3.92 -16.12 -9.77
CA GLU A 363 -3.66 -15.48 -8.47
C GLU A 363 -2.16 -15.53 -8.18
N LEU A 364 -1.41 -14.51 -8.60
CA LEU A 364 0.05 -14.42 -8.49
C LEU A 364 0.48 -13.63 -7.24
N TYR A 365 1.27 -14.27 -6.39
CA TYR A 365 1.91 -13.69 -5.22
C TYR A 365 3.42 -13.66 -5.40
N GLY A 366 4.05 -12.50 -5.28
CA GLY A 366 5.49 -12.37 -5.30
C GLY A 366 6.10 -12.36 -3.90
N GLU A 367 7.21 -13.05 -3.72
CA GLU A 367 8.01 -12.91 -2.52
C GLU A 367 9.01 -11.75 -2.70
N ALA A 368 9.00 -10.78 -1.78
CA ALA A 368 10.00 -9.72 -1.66
C ALA A 368 10.28 -8.91 -2.95
N GLY A 369 9.27 -8.68 -3.79
CA GLY A 369 9.43 -7.97 -5.06
C GLY A 369 10.07 -8.79 -6.17
N SER A 370 9.67 -10.05 -6.25
CA SER A 370 9.96 -10.94 -7.38
C SER A 370 9.83 -10.22 -8.72
N THR A 371 10.90 -10.25 -9.50
CA THR A 371 11.10 -9.32 -10.62
C THR A 371 11.01 -10.05 -11.94
N ILE A 372 10.07 -9.66 -12.81
CA ILE A 372 10.03 -10.10 -14.21
C ILE A 372 10.69 -9.00 -15.04
N SER A 373 11.81 -9.33 -15.69
CA SER A 373 12.67 -8.37 -16.37
C SER A 373 12.77 -8.70 -17.86
N GLY A 374 12.50 -7.72 -18.71
CA GLY A 374 12.66 -7.82 -20.16
C GLY A 374 14.13 -7.70 -20.59
N PHE A 375 14.53 -8.51 -21.57
CA PHE A 375 15.88 -8.54 -22.15
C PHE A 375 15.84 -8.60 -23.68
N GLY A 376 16.82 -7.96 -24.31
CA GLY A 376 17.17 -8.17 -25.70
C GLY A 376 16.26 -7.50 -26.72
N LYS A 377 16.58 -7.77 -27.99
CA LYS A 377 16.10 -7.03 -29.17
C LYS A 377 14.58 -7.02 -29.36
N ALA A 378 13.84 -7.96 -28.76
CA ALA A 378 12.38 -8.01 -28.86
C ALA A 378 11.72 -6.74 -28.32
N PHE A 379 12.38 -6.03 -27.39
CA PHE A 379 11.85 -4.84 -26.73
C PHE A 379 12.64 -3.56 -27.10
N ALA A 380 13.53 -3.60 -28.10
CA ALA A 380 14.43 -2.48 -28.38
C ALA A 380 13.82 -1.36 -29.26
N SER A 381 12.78 -1.68 -30.04
CA SER A 381 12.27 -0.78 -31.09
C SER A 381 11.13 0.13 -30.58
N ALA A 382 11.41 1.41 -30.39
CA ALA A 382 10.39 2.41 -30.05
C ALA A 382 9.32 2.57 -31.15
N SER A 383 9.66 2.31 -32.43
CA SER A 383 8.73 2.34 -33.55
C SER A 383 7.86 1.08 -33.66
N ASN A 384 8.22 0.00 -32.97
CA ASN A 384 7.46 -1.23 -32.88
C ASN A 384 7.44 -1.77 -31.44
N PRO A 385 6.75 -1.09 -30.51
CA PRO A 385 6.82 -1.39 -29.10
C PRO A 385 6.13 -2.72 -28.77
N THR A 386 6.75 -3.51 -27.90
CA THR A 386 6.33 -4.88 -27.54
C THR A 386 6.22 -5.00 -26.02
N PRO A 387 5.18 -5.66 -25.50
CA PRO A 387 5.02 -5.81 -24.06
C PRO A 387 5.98 -6.83 -23.47
N VAL A 388 6.61 -6.49 -22.35
CA VAL A 388 7.39 -7.44 -21.53
C VAL A 388 6.43 -8.43 -20.88
N VAL A 389 5.39 -7.94 -20.22
CA VAL A 389 4.34 -8.76 -19.62
C VAL A 389 2.98 -8.40 -20.20
N GLN A 390 2.17 -9.42 -20.49
CA GLN A 390 0.80 -9.25 -20.97
C GLN A 390 -0.19 -10.05 -20.13
N ILE A 391 -1.16 -9.36 -19.51
CA ILE A 391 -2.26 -10.00 -18.77
C ILE A 391 -3.47 -10.16 -19.68
N GLY A 392 -3.86 -11.42 -19.91
CA GLY A 392 -4.83 -11.80 -20.93
C GLY A 392 -4.22 -11.89 -22.33
N SER A 393 -4.84 -12.69 -23.19
CA SER A 393 -4.34 -12.97 -24.55
C SER A 393 -4.98 -12.07 -25.61
N THR A 394 -6.21 -11.61 -25.38
CA THR A 394 -6.98 -10.78 -26.34
C THR A 394 -7.66 -9.60 -25.64
N PRO A 395 -7.81 -8.44 -26.31
CA PRO A 395 -8.57 -7.30 -25.77
C PRO A 395 -9.96 -7.71 -25.26
N ASP A 396 -10.37 -7.13 -24.13
CA ASP A 396 -11.64 -7.35 -23.45
C ASP A 396 -11.93 -8.79 -23.00
N GLN A 397 -10.92 -9.68 -23.04
CA GLN A 397 -11.05 -11.05 -22.51
C GLN A 397 -11.52 -11.00 -21.06
N LYS A 398 -12.67 -11.64 -20.79
CA LYS A 398 -13.27 -11.66 -19.46
C LYS A 398 -12.59 -12.68 -18.56
N GLY A 399 -12.31 -12.27 -17.32
CA GLY A 399 -11.77 -13.14 -16.28
C GLY A 399 -11.32 -12.37 -15.05
N THR A 400 -10.54 -13.05 -14.21
CA THR A 400 -9.92 -12.50 -13.01
C THR A 400 -8.40 -12.65 -13.12
N ALA A 401 -7.64 -11.65 -12.69
CA ALA A 401 -6.23 -11.82 -12.37
C ALA A 401 -5.91 -10.99 -11.14
N ARG A 402 -5.16 -11.57 -10.21
CA ARG A 402 -4.64 -10.89 -9.02
C ARG A 402 -3.14 -11.02 -9.07
N VAL A 403 -2.42 -9.91 -9.03
CA VAL A 403 -0.96 -9.88 -9.13
C VAL A 403 -0.45 -8.96 -8.04
N GLN A 404 0.22 -9.50 -7.03
CA GLN A 404 0.71 -8.70 -5.91
C GLN A 404 2.18 -8.96 -5.65
N ASP A 405 2.89 -7.91 -5.22
CA ASP A 405 4.30 -7.97 -4.82
C ASP A 405 5.26 -8.38 -5.94
N ILE A 406 4.89 -8.03 -7.18
CA ILE A 406 5.69 -8.26 -8.39
C ILE A 406 6.28 -6.94 -8.89
N ARG A 407 7.54 -7.00 -9.33
CA ARG A 407 8.22 -5.92 -10.06
C ARG A 407 8.27 -6.26 -11.54
N PHE A 408 7.91 -5.30 -12.39
CA PHE A 408 8.12 -5.37 -13.84
C PHE A 408 9.20 -4.36 -14.22
N THR A 409 10.22 -4.81 -14.96
CA THR A 409 11.34 -3.94 -15.34
C THR A 409 12.01 -4.40 -16.64
N VAL A 410 13.07 -3.71 -17.03
CA VAL A 410 14.00 -4.08 -18.10
C VAL A 410 15.42 -4.13 -17.55
N HIS A 411 16.24 -5.01 -18.08
CA HIS A 411 17.64 -5.15 -17.65
C HIS A 411 18.58 -4.14 -18.32
N GLU A 412 18.18 -3.62 -19.48
CA GLU A 412 18.98 -2.73 -20.31
C GLU A 412 18.08 -1.66 -20.95
N ALA A 413 18.68 -0.74 -21.71
CA ALA A 413 17.93 0.31 -22.41
C ALA A 413 17.08 -0.29 -23.55
N LEU A 414 15.81 -0.56 -23.26
CA LEU A 414 14.85 -1.18 -24.18
C LEU A 414 13.72 -0.19 -24.52
N ALA A 415 13.99 0.73 -25.46
CA ALA A 415 13.10 1.84 -25.82
C ALA A 415 11.74 1.42 -26.43
N GLY A 416 11.60 0.15 -26.82
CA GLY A 416 10.35 -0.43 -27.30
C GLY A 416 9.60 -1.23 -26.23
N ALA A 417 10.07 -1.28 -24.99
CA ALA A 417 9.43 -2.06 -23.94
C ALA A 417 8.14 -1.38 -23.47
N ILE A 418 7.02 -2.10 -23.56
CA ILE A 418 5.83 -1.80 -22.76
C ILE A 418 5.92 -2.70 -21.53
N LEU A 419 6.26 -2.18 -20.34
CA LEU A 419 6.49 -3.03 -19.16
C LEU A 419 5.30 -3.95 -18.86
N LEU A 420 4.10 -3.39 -18.94
CA LEU A 420 2.88 -4.13 -18.68
C LEU A 420 1.78 -3.74 -19.68
N ARG A 421 1.20 -4.75 -20.33
CA ARG A 421 -0.03 -4.61 -21.14
C ARG A 421 -1.14 -5.41 -20.50
N ILE A 422 -2.29 -4.76 -20.30
CA ILE A 422 -3.49 -5.39 -19.77
C ILE A 422 -4.53 -5.44 -20.89
N TYR A 423 -4.83 -6.63 -21.36
CA TYR A 423 -5.89 -6.87 -22.34
C TYR A 423 -7.18 -7.35 -21.69
N MET A 424 -7.08 -8.05 -20.58
CA MET A 424 -8.26 -8.58 -19.91
C MET A 424 -9.14 -7.48 -19.31
N ALA A 425 -10.43 -7.79 -19.17
CA ALA A 425 -11.39 -6.99 -18.44
C ALA A 425 -12.10 -7.85 -17.38
N GLY A 426 -12.48 -7.24 -16.26
CA GLY A 426 -13.15 -7.96 -15.19
C GLY A 426 -14.56 -8.35 -15.54
N ASN A 427 -15.04 -9.37 -14.81
CA ASN A 427 -16.44 -9.78 -14.82
C ASN A 427 -17.35 -8.72 -14.16
N SER A 428 -16.81 -7.87 -13.29
CA SER A 428 -17.53 -6.79 -12.61
C SER A 428 -16.57 -5.65 -12.23
N PRO A 429 -17.05 -4.39 -12.08
CA PRO A 429 -16.21 -3.27 -11.64
C PRO A 429 -15.44 -3.58 -10.35
N GLY A 430 -14.14 -3.31 -10.33
CA GLY A 430 -13.24 -3.63 -9.21
C GLY A 430 -12.70 -5.07 -9.19
N TYR A 431 -13.39 -6.04 -9.80
CA TYR A 431 -13.02 -7.47 -9.72
C TYR A 431 -12.09 -7.95 -10.84
N SER A 432 -11.65 -7.07 -11.75
CA SER A 432 -10.87 -7.46 -12.94
C SER A 432 -9.44 -7.87 -12.64
N LEU A 433 -8.79 -7.02 -11.86
CA LEU A 433 -7.35 -6.87 -11.91
C LEU A 433 -6.95 -6.07 -10.69
N GLU A 434 -6.40 -6.78 -9.72
CA GLU A 434 -5.72 -6.16 -8.60
C GLU A 434 -4.24 -6.27 -8.86
N ILE A 435 -3.59 -5.13 -9.05
CA ILE A 435 -2.14 -5.09 -9.16
C ILE A 435 -1.58 -4.18 -8.07
N SER A 436 -0.94 -4.80 -7.09
CA SER A 436 -0.03 -4.09 -6.18
C SER A 436 1.35 -4.16 -6.81
N LEU A 437 1.65 -3.15 -7.64
CA LEU A 437 2.91 -3.04 -8.38
C LEU A 437 4.00 -2.43 -7.51
N ILE A 438 5.17 -3.06 -7.58
CA ILE A 438 6.45 -2.45 -7.21
C ILE A 438 7.05 -1.91 -8.50
N LEU A 439 6.87 -0.62 -8.78
CA LEU A 439 7.47 0.03 -9.96
C LEU A 439 8.77 0.71 -9.56
N HIS A 440 9.82 0.48 -10.36
CA HIS A 440 11.09 1.19 -10.29
C HIS A 440 11.30 1.94 -11.61
N ASP A 441 11.88 3.13 -11.51
CA ASP A 441 12.30 4.09 -12.55
C ASP A 441 11.33 5.15 -13.08
N GLU A 442 11.94 6.31 -13.33
CA GLU A 442 11.42 7.59 -13.86
C GLU A 442 10.98 7.54 -15.34
N GLN A 443 10.49 6.40 -15.83
CA GLN A 443 9.93 6.34 -17.18
C GLN A 443 8.41 6.56 -17.15
N GLU A 444 7.97 7.56 -17.92
CA GLU A 444 6.58 7.97 -18.05
C GLU A 444 5.63 6.78 -18.28
N PHE A 445 4.67 6.60 -17.38
CA PHE A 445 3.56 5.67 -17.62
C PHE A 445 2.45 6.38 -18.38
N ILE A 446 2.27 6.00 -19.65
CA ILE A 446 1.04 6.28 -20.37
C ILE A 446 0.07 5.13 -20.12
N PHE A 447 -0.87 5.31 -19.19
CA PHE A 447 -2.07 4.46 -19.14
C PHE A 447 -2.97 4.84 -20.33
N VAL A 448 -2.68 4.29 -21.53
CA VAL A 448 -3.62 4.41 -22.66
C VAL A 448 -4.74 3.39 -22.46
N LYS A 449 -5.78 3.79 -21.75
CA LYS A 449 -7.08 3.16 -21.94
C LYS A 449 -7.70 3.80 -23.18
N TYR A 450 -7.58 3.15 -24.34
CA TYR A 450 -8.46 3.46 -25.45
C TYR A 450 -9.89 3.13 -24.98
N ARG A 451 -10.70 4.18 -24.83
CA ARG A 451 -12.14 4.09 -25.02
C ARG A 451 -12.51 5.23 -25.96
N ASP A 452 -13.01 4.84 -27.12
CA ASP A 452 -13.93 5.68 -27.90
C ASP A 452 -15.17 6.01 -27.06
#